data_AF-A0A150GDE1-F1
#
_entry.id   AF-A0A150GDE1-F1
#
_cell.length_a   1.000
_cell.length_b   1.000
_cell.length_c   1.000
_cell.angle_alpha   90.00
_cell.angle_beta   90.00
_cell.angle_gamma   90.00
#
_symmetry.space_group_name_H-M   'P 1'
#
loop_
_entity.id
_entity.type
_entity.pdbx_description
1 polymer ?
#
loop_
_entity_poly.entity_id
_entity_poly.type
_entity_poly.pdbx_seq_one_letter_code
_entity_poly.pdbx_strand_id
1 'polypeptide(L)'
;MAAGSAAVLSSFTLNLIIAACCFLAFSLVRSQPWCRRFFAPRRFATDLDLKPKRLANKLHSWIWPVLTYKEEDIIDEAGLDCAMYLRILRFGLQLFAVLSIGCVLIVLPTNLTSSAIDRLLREQGANNGTVVNGREYRFTDFDRYSLTNVEARSPKMWAHLVSIHFVVLFTLWLLDRFNRESVLLRLMFLGNGKRGGPSHTVLVTDIPAVSEASLDLWNRMMTLSR
;
A
#
# COMPACT_ATOMS: atom_id res chain seq x y z
N MET A 1 -28.84 2.17 -5.27
CA MET A 1 -28.43 2.91 -6.49
C MET A 1 -27.21 2.24 -7.09
N ALA A 2 -27.38 1.32 -8.04
CA ALA A 2 -26.24 0.78 -8.77
C ALA A 2 -25.72 1.87 -9.73
N ALA A 3 -24.48 2.30 -9.56
CA ALA A 3 -23.85 3.34 -10.37
C ALA A 3 -23.70 2.84 -11.80
N GLY A 4 -24.23 3.59 -12.77
CA GLY A 4 -24.05 3.27 -14.19
C GLY A 4 -22.61 3.53 -14.65
N SER A 5 -22.21 2.92 -15.77
CA SER A 5 -20.90 3.12 -16.40
C SER A 5 -20.55 4.60 -16.61
N ALA A 6 -21.54 5.42 -16.98
CA ALA A 6 -21.39 6.87 -17.15
C ALA A 6 -21.03 7.61 -15.84
N ALA A 7 -21.56 7.18 -14.69
CA ALA A 7 -21.28 7.80 -13.39
C ALA A 7 -19.85 7.51 -12.90
N VAL A 8 -19.37 6.30 -13.19
CA VAL A 8 -17.98 5.91 -12.92
C VAL A 8 -17.04 6.68 -13.83
N LEU A 9 -17.36 6.81 -15.12
CA LEU A 9 -16.55 7.55 -16.07
C LEU A 9 -16.46 9.04 -15.74
N SER A 10 -17.57 9.67 -15.37
CA SER A 10 -17.58 11.09 -14.97
C SER A 10 -16.77 11.33 -13.71
N SER A 11 -16.92 10.46 -12.70
CA SER A 11 -16.16 10.51 -11.45
C SER A 11 -14.66 10.27 -11.70
N PHE A 12 -14.30 9.29 -12.53
CA PHE A 12 -12.91 9.03 -12.92
C PHE A 12 -12.30 10.24 -13.63
N THR A 13 -13.04 10.83 -14.58
CA THR A 13 -12.58 12.00 -15.34
C THR A 13 -12.35 13.21 -14.45
N LEU A 14 -13.28 13.49 -13.53
CA LEU A 14 -13.11 14.58 -12.56
C LEU A 14 -11.89 14.37 -11.67
N ASN A 15 -11.73 13.18 -11.11
CA ASN A 15 -10.57 12.87 -10.26
C ASN A 15 -9.26 12.95 -11.03
N LEU A 16 -9.24 12.52 -12.30
CA LEU A 16 -8.06 12.64 -13.16
C LEU A 16 -7.69 14.10 -13.43
N ILE A 17 -8.67 14.96 -13.69
CA ILE A 17 -8.45 16.40 -13.90
C ILE A 17 -7.89 17.02 -12.62
N ILE A 18 -8.49 16.74 -11.46
CA ILE A 18 -8.02 17.26 -10.17
C ILE A 18 -6.58 16.80 -9.91
N ALA A 19 -6.30 15.51 -10.12
CA ALA A 19 -4.95 14.95 -9.96
C ALA A 19 -3.94 15.62 -10.91
N ALA A 20 -4.30 15.85 -12.17
CA ALA A 20 -3.45 16.56 -13.13
C ALA A 20 -3.19 18.01 -12.72
N CYS A 21 -4.22 18.74 -12.27
CA CYS A 21 -4.08 20.10 -11.75
C CYS A 21 -3.15 20.16 -10.53
N CYS A 22 -3.35 19.27 -9.55
CA CYS A 22 -2.47 19.17 -8.38
C CYS A 22 -1.04 18.80 -8.76
N PHE A 23 -0.85 17.88 -9.71
CA PHE A 23 0.46 17.47 -10.19
C PHE A 23 1.20 18.61 -10.90
N LEU A 24 0.51 19.37 -11.73
CA LEU A 24 1.05 20.56 -12.40
C LEU A 24 1.39 21.65 -11.38
N ALA A 25 0.48 21.96 -10.45
CA ALA A 25 0.72 22.92 -9.38
C ALA A 25 1.94 22.54 -8.55
N PHE A 26 2.05 21.27 -8.14
CA PHE A 26 3.22 20.75 -7.44
C PHE A 26 4.50 20.91 -8.27
N SER A 27 4.48 20.55 -9.55
CA SER A 27 5.64 20.63 -10.42
C SER A 27 6.12 22.08 -10.62
N LEU A 28 5.18 23.02 -10.75
CA LEU A 28 5.48 24.45 -10.85
C LEU A 28 6.06 25.00 -9.54
N VAL A 29 5.39 24.75 -8.41
CA VAL A 29 5.82 25.24 -7.09
C VAL A 29 7.18 24.67 -6.68
N ARG A 30 7.42 23.38 -6.95
CA ARG A 30 8.71 22.71 -6.69
C ARG A 30 9.87 23.33 -7.47
N SER A 31 9.62 23.78 -8.70
CA SER A 31 10.63 24.41 -9.56
C SER A 31 11.12 25.76 -9.01
N GLN A 32 10.28 26.44 -8.22
CA GLN A 32 10.59 27.77 -7.71
C GLN A 32 11.71 27.74 -6.64
N PRO A 33 12.65 28.70 -6.69
CA PRO A 33 13.82 28.70 -5.82
C PRO A 33 13.48 28.87 -4.33
N TRP A 34 12.42 29.62 -4.01
CA TRP A 34 11.99 29.87 -2.63
C TRP A 34 11.43 28.60 -1.94
N CYS A 35 10.78 27.71 -2.69
CA CYS A 35 10.20 26.48 -2.15
C CYS A 35 11.21 25.33 -2.02
N ARG A 36 12.41 25.48 -2.56
CA ARG A 36 13.41 24.39 -2.60
C ARG A 36 13.82 23.90 -1.21
N ARG A 37 13.89 24.78 -0.21
CA ARG A 37 14.22 24.40 1.18
C ARG A 37 13.08 23.63 1.84
N PHE A 38 11.84 23.95 1.50
CA PHE A 38 10.64 23.29 2.02
C PHE A 38 10.46 21.87 1.48
N PHE A 39 10.69 21.65 0.17
CA PHE A 39 10.52 20.32 -0.46
C PHE A 39 11.74 19.40 -0.33
N ALA A 40 12.89 19.89 0.15
CA ALA A 40 14.10 19.08 0.32
C ALA A 40 14.81 19.36 1.65
N PRO A 41 14.13 19.26 2.82
CA PRO A 41 14.68 19.66 4.10
C PRO A 41 15.92 18.84 4.51
N ARG A 42 15.88 17.51 4.31
CA ARG A 42 17.01 16.60 4.62
C ARG A 42 18.30 16.96 3.87
N ARG A 43 18.20 17.64 2.73
CA ARG A 43 19.38 18.10 1.99
C ARG A 43 20.04 19.32 2.62
N PHE A 44 19.28 20.13 3.34
CA PHE A 44 19.76 21.34 4.03
C PHE A 44 20.02 21.11 5.51
N ALA A 45 19.71 19.93 6.05
CA ALA A 45 20.10 19.55 7.39
C ALA A 45 21.63 19.46 7.48
N THR A 46 22.18 20.03 8.55
CA THR A 46 23.61 20.02 8.87
C THR A 46 24.08 18.68 9.40
N ASP A 47 23.17 17.91 10.01
CA ASP A 47 23.50 16.76 10.85
C ASP A 47 23.51 15.44 10.07
N LEU A 48 23.42 15.50 8.73
CA LEU A 48 23.43 14.35 7.84
C LEU A 48 24.76 14.25 7.09
N ASP A 49 25.50 13.18 7.36
CA ASP A 49 26.77 12.84 6.70
C ASP A 49 26.56 12.56 5.20
N LEU A 50 25.51 11.79 4.85
CA LEU A 50 25.10 11.51 3.47
C LEU A 50 23.89 12.36 3.09
N LYS A 51 24.06 13.14 2.02
CA LYS A 51 23.02 14.03 1.49
C LYS A 51 22.42 13.44 0.21
N PRO A 52 21.09 13.46 0.06
CA PRO A 52 20.43 12.93 -1.11
C PRO A 52 20.86 13.65 -2.40
N LYS A 53 20.94 12.87 -3.48
CA LYS A 53 21.32 13.36 -4.82
C LYS A 53 20.44 14.54 -5.25
N ARG A 54 21.04 15.51 -5.96
CA ARG A 54 20.29 16.69 -6.44
C ARG A 54 19.33 16.26 -7.55
N LEU A 55 18.03 16.42 -7.32
CA LEU A 55 17.04 16.31 -8.40
C LEU A 55 17.13 17.54 -9.32
N ALA A 56 16.91 17.32 -10.62
CA ALA A 56 16.85 18.39 -11.60
C ALA A 56 15.60 19.26 -11.38
N ASN A 57 15.73 20.57 -11.64
CA ASN A 57 14.66 21.56 -11.44
C ASN A 57 13.68 21.64 -12.62
N LYS A 58 13.61 20.63 -13.50
CA LYS A 58 12.64 20.63 -14.62
C LYS A 58 11.34 19.96 -14.17
N LEU A 59 10.20 20.39 -14.73
CA LEU A 59 8.84 19.99 -14.31
C LEU A 59 8.63 18.47 -14.18
N HIS A 60 9.18 17.67 -15.10
CA HIS A 60 9.03 16.20 -15.10
C HIS A 60 10.34 15.44 -14.86
N SER A 61 11.47 16.14 -14.77
CA SER A 61 12.79 15.49 -14.69
C SER A 61 13.06 14.85 -13.33
N TRP A 62 12.20 15.05 -12.35
CA TRP A 62 12.30 14.42 -11.03
C TRP A 62 11.71 13.00 -11.01
N ILE A 63 10.80 12.68 -11.94
CA ILE A 63 10.06 11.40 -11.94
C ILE A 63 11.02 10.23 -12.16
N TRP A 64 11.81 10.28 -13.23
CA TRP A 64 12.72 9.18 -13.57
C TRP A 64 13.79 8.90 -12.50
N PRO A 65 14.49 9.92 -11.95
CA PRO A 65 15.40 9.71 -10.83
C PRO A 65 14.75 9.12 -9.58
N VAL A 66 13.49 9.46 -9.29
CA VAL A 66 12.77 8.90 -8.12
C VAL A 66 12.40 7.43 -8.35
N LEU A 67 11.95 7.09 -9.55
CA LEU A 67 11.58 5.70 -9.88
C LEU A 67 12.79 4.76 -9.98
N THR A 68 13.94 5.28 -10.43
CA THR A 68 15.19 4.51 -10.57
C THR A 68 16.09 4.56 -9.34
N TYR A 69 15.62 5.16 -8.25
CA TYR A 69 16.39 5.30 -7.02
C TYR A 69 16.64 3.93 -6.37
N LYS A 70 17.91 3.65 -6.10
CA LYS A 70 18.36 2.35 -5.58
C LYS A 70 17.99 2.20 -4.12
N GLU A 71 17.69 0.96 -3.70
CA GLU A 71 17.33 0.66 -2.32
C GLU A 71 18.51 0.88 -1.34
N GLU A 72 19.74 0.55 -1.75
CA GLU A 72 20.96 0.81 -0.98
C GLU A 72 21.11 2.30 -0.61
N ASP A 73 20.98 3.18 -1.60
CA ASP A 73 21.04 4.64 -1.40
C ASP A 73 19.93 5.13 -0.44
N ILE A 74 18.75 4.51 -0.47
CA ILE A 74 17.63 4.87 0.42
C ILE A 74 17.94 4.47 1.86
N ILE A 75 18.54 3.31 2.08
CA ILE A 75 18.87 2.84 3.42
C ILE A 75 19.89 3.78 4.07
N ASP A 76 20.91 4.18 3.31
CA ASP A 76 21.98 5.05 3.82
C ASP A 76 21.50 6.48 4.08
N GLU A 77 20.66 7.05 3.20
CA GLU A 77 20.21 8.44 3.30
C GLU A 77 18.96 8.60 4.18
N ALA A 78 18.02 7.66 4.06
CA ALA A 78 16.69 7.75 4.65
C ALA A 78 16.50 6.87 5.89
N GLY A 79 17.27 5.78 6.00
CA GLY A 79 17.19 4.77 7.05
C GLY A 79 16.45 3.51 6.61
N LEU A 80 16.67 2.42 7.35
CA LEU A 80 16.06 1.11 7.09
C LEU A 80 14.53 1.15 7.09
N ASP A 81 13.92 1.88 8.01
CA ASP A 81 12.45 1.93 8.15
C ASP A 81 11.78 2.55 6.92
N CYS A 82 12.34 3.65 6.40
CA CYS A 82 11.88 4.27 5.17
C CYS A 82 12.03 3.33 3.96
N ALA A 83 13.17 2.64 3.86
CA ALA A 83 13.38 1.63 2.83
C ALA A 83 12.33 0.51 2.91
N MET A 84 12.05 0.01 4.12
CA MET A 84 11.05 -1.04 4.35
C MET A 84 9.64 -0.59 3.96
N TYR A 85 9.25 0.64 4.28
CA TYR A 85 7.98 1.21 3.86
C TYR A 85 7.84 1.26 2.33
N LEU A 86 8.87 1.75 1.62
CA LEU A 86 8.88 1.78 0.15
C LEU A 86 8.88 0.36 -0.44
N ARG A 87 9.52 -0.59 0.23
CA ARG A 87 9.51 -2.00 -0.14
C ARG A 87 8.08 -2.55 -0.11
N ILE A 88 7.30 -2.25 0.92
CA ILE A 88 5.89 -2.68 1.05
C ILE A 88 5.04 -2.11 -0.09
N LEU A 89 5.25 -0.84 -0.46
CA LEU A 89 4.55 -0.22 -1.59
C LEU A 89 4.91 -0.89 -2.92
N ARG A 90 6.19 -1.20 -3.16
CA ARG A 90 6.65 -1.93 -4.35
C ARG A 90 6.07 -3.34 -4.39
N PHE A 91 6.02 -4.04 -3.27
CA PHE A 91 5.36 -5.34 -3.14
C PHE A 91 3.89 -5.28 -3.53
N GLY A 92 3.14 -4.31 -2.98
CA GLY A 92 1.74 -4.09 -3.33
C GLY A 92 1.55 -3.84 -4.83
N LEU A 93 2.38 -2.97 -5.42
CA LEU A 93 2.32 -2.67 -6.85
C LEU A 93 2.61 -3.90 -7.71
N GLN A 94 3.64 -4.68 -7.38
CA GLN A 94 3.98 -5.90 -8.10
C GLN A 94 2.87 -6.96 -7.98
N LEU A 95 2.34 -7.15 -6.78
CA LEU A 95 1.25 -8.09 -6.51
C LEU A 95 0.02 -7.69 -7.34
N PHE A 96 -0.49 -6.48 -7.18
CA PHE A 96 -1.69 -6.03 -7.88
C PHE A 96 -1.50 -5.96 -9.39
N ALA A 97 -0.31 -5.65 -9.90
CA ALA A 97 -0.06 -5.65 -11.34
C ALA A 97 -0.20 -7.06 -11.95
N VAL A 98 0.45 -8.07 -11.36
CA VAL A 98 0.37 -9.45 -11.85
C VAL A 98 -1.04 -10.01 -11.70
N LEU A 99 -1.68 -9.76 -10.56
CA LEU A 99 -3.08 -10.19 -10.34
C LEU A 99 -4.03 -9.52 -11.33
N SER A 100 -3.87 -8.22 -11.59
CA SER A 100 -4.71 -7.50 -12.55
C SER A 100 -4.56 -8.06 -13.96
N ILE A 101 -3.33 -8.35 -14.40
CA ILE A 101 -3.08 -8.98 -15.70
C ILE A 101 -3.74 -10.37 -15.75
N GLY A 102 -3.58 -11.19 -14.71
CA GLY A 102 -4.22 -12.50 -14.63
C GLY A 102 -5.76 -12.42 -14.70
N CYS A 103 -6.36 -11.47 -13.98
CA CYS A 103 -7.80 -11.22 -14.01
C CYS A 103 -8.27 -10.77 -15.40
N VAL A 104 -7.56 -9.85 -16.06
CA VAL A 104 -7.91 -9.36 -17.40
C VAL A 104 -7.77 -10.46 -18.46
N LEU A 105 -6.76 -11.32 -18.34
CA LEU A 105 -6.50 -12.36 -19.35
C LEU A 105 -7.35 -13.62 -19.16
N ILE A 106 -7.71 -13.98 -17.93
CA ILE A 106 -8.40 -15.24 -17.64
C ILE A 106 -9.85 -14.98 -17.23
N VAL A 107 -10.07 -14.16 -16.20
CA VAL A 107 -11.38 -13.98 -15.55
C VAL A 107 -12.33 -13.13 -16.39
N LEU A 108 -11.82 -12.06 -17.01
CA LEU A 108 -12.61 -11.15 -17.82
C LEU A 108 -13.22 -11.84 -19.06
N PRO A 109 -12.47 -12.57 -19.91
CA PRO A 109 -13.06 -13.23 -21.07
C PRO A 109 -14.04 -14.35 -20.67
N THR A 110 -13.79 -15.08 -19.59
CA THR A 110 -14.72 -16.12 -19.11
C THR A 110 -16.06 -15.52 -18.68
N ASN A 111 -16.03 -14.34 -18.04
CA ASN A 111 -17.24 -13.61 -17.65
C ASN A 111 -17.99 -13.04 -18.86
N LEU A 112 -17.27 -12.50 -19.85
CA LEU A 112 -17.88 -11.88 -21.05
C LEU A 112 -18.46 -12.88 -22.05
N THR A 113 -18.01 -14.13 -22.04
CA THR A 113 -18.50 -15.16 -22.98
C THR A 113 -19.94 -15.62 -22.68
N SER A 114 -20.55 -15.13 -21.61
CA SER A 114 -21.92 -15.50 -21.22
C SER A 114 -22.93 -14.41 -21.62
N SER A 115 -24.12 -14.82 -22.02
CA SER A 115 -25.20 -13.93 -22.48
C SER A 115 -26.32 -13.76 -21.46
N ALA A 116 -26.13 -14.25 -20.22
CA ALA A 116 -27.17 -14.32 -19.21
C ALA A 116 -27.64 -12.91 -18.78
N ILE A 117 -26.70 -12.00 -18.48
CA ILE A 117 -27.03 -10.63 -18.08
C ILE A 117 -27.64 -9.84 -19.24
N ASP A 118 -27.22 -10.06 -20.49
CA ASP A 118 -27.79 -9.35 -21.64
C ASP A 118 -29.29 -9.65 -21.81
N ARG A 119 -29.73 -10.87 -21.49
CA ARG A 119 -31.16 -11.22 -21.47
C ARG A 119 -31.91 -10.49 -20.36
N LEU A 120 -31.35 -10.49 -19.15
CA LEU A 120 -31.94 -9.82 -17.98
C LEU A 120 -32.01 -8.29 -18.16
N LEU A 121 -31.00 -7.68 -18.79
CA LEU A 121 -31.01 -6.25 -19.13
C LEU A 121 -32.09 -5.91 -20.16
N ARG A 122 -32.33 -6.78 -21.16
CA ARG A 122 -33.42 -6.60 -22.14
C ARG A 122 -34.79 -6.73 -21.48
N GLU A 123 -34.98 -7.73 -20.62
CA GLU A 123 -36.22 -7.93 -19.87
C GLU A 123 -36.51 -6.77 -18.89
N GLN A 124 -35.48 -6.24 -18.23
CA GLN A 124 -35.57 -5.06 -17.38
C GLN A 124 -35.88 -3.77 -18.16
N GLY A 125 -35.51 -3.67 -19.43
CA GLY A 125 -35.90 -2.55 -20.29
C GLY A 125 -37.37 -2.59 -20.69
N ALA A 126 -37.97 -3.79 -20.72
CA ALA A 126 -39.38 -4.00 -21.05
C ALA A 126 -40.30 -3.91 -19.83
N ASN A 127 -39.84 -4.43 -18.69
CA ASN A 127 -40.55 -4.42 -17.41
C ASN A 127 -39.71 -3.62 -16.42
N ASN A 128 -40.23 -2.53 -15.84
CA ASN A 128 -39.54 -1.60 -14.90
C ASN A 128 -38.93 -2.31 -13.66
N GLY A 129 -37.89 -3.14 -13.85
CA GLY A 129 -37.33 -4.02 -12.83
C GLY A 129 -37.83 -5.47 -12.90
N THR A 130 -37.00 -6.39 -12.42
CA THR A 130 -37.41 -7.79 -12.19
C THR A 130 -37.76 -7.96 -10.71
N VAL A 131 -39.02 -8.34 -10.42
CA VAL A 131 -39.47 -8.59 -9.05
C VAL A 131 -39.48 -10.09 -8.80
N VAL A 132 -38.58 -10.57 -7.95
CA VAL A 132 -38.53 -11.99 -7.54
C VAL A 132 -38.71 -12.05 -6.02
N ASN A 133 -39.70 -12.82 -5.56
CA ASN A 133 -40.02 -12.98 -4.12
C ASN A 133 -40.20 -11.65 -3.37
N GLY A 134 -40.85 -10.66 -4.01
CA GLY A 134 -41.11 -9.34 -3.42
C GLY A 134 -39.88 -8.43 -3.33
N ARG A 135 -38.74 -8.82 -3.93
CA ARG A 135 -37.53 -7.99 -4.02
C ARG A 135 -37.32 -7.54 -5.46
N GLU A 136 -37.10 -6.24 -5.63
CA GLU A 136 -36.76 -5.64 -6.92
C GLU A 136 -35.24 -5.79 -7.17
N TYR A 137 -34.89 -6.44 -8.26
CA TYR A 137 -33.52 -6.57 -8.72
C TYR A 137 -33.30 -5.66 -9.94
N ARG A 138 -32.30 -4.79 -9.83
CA ARG A 138 -31.86 -3.90 -10.89
C ARG A 138 -30.45 -4.24 -11.33
N PHE A 139 -30.34 -4.81 -12.51
CA PHE A 139 -29.09 -5.12 -13.19
C PHE A 139 -28.50 -3.88 -13.86
N THR A 140 -27.19 -3.84 -13.92
CA THR A 140 -26.38 -2.80 -14.55
C THR A 140 -25.37 -3.40 -15.52
N ASP A 141 -24.80 -2.58 -16.39
CA ASP A 141 -23.76 -3.03 -17.33
C ASP A 141 -22.52 -3.61 -16.63
N PHE A 142 -22.26 -3.24 -15.36
CA PHE A 142 -21.17 -3.80 -14.58
C PHE A 142 -21.36 -5.28 -14.24
N ASP A 143 -22.61 -5.76 -14.20
CA ASP A 143 -22.91 -7.15 -13.87
C ASP A 143 -22.43 -8.12 -14.97
N ARG A 144 -22.17 -7.62 -16.19
CA ARG A 144 -21.59 -8.39 -17.30
C ARG A 144 -20.15 -8.85 -17.02
N TYR A 145 -19.41 -8.08 -16.22
CA TYR A 145 -18.03 -8.40 -15.84
C TYR A 145 -17.96 -9.22 -14.54
N SER A 146 -19.09 -9.41 -13.87
CA SER A 146 -19.18 -10.14 -12.60
C SER A 146 -19.45 -11.63 -12.83
N LEU A 147 -19.24 -12.43 -11.79
CA LEU A 147 -19.57 -13.85 -11.75
C LEU A 147 -21.08 -14.09 -12.00
N THR A 148 -21.93 -13.09 -11.73
CA THR A 148 -23.38 -13.12 -12.00
C THR A 148 -23.71 -13.43 -13.46
N ASN A 149 -22.81 -13.11 -14.41
CA ASN A 149 -23.03 -13.44 -15.81
C ASN A 149 -22.81 -14.92 -16.13
N VAL A 150 -22.09 -15.67 -15.30
CA VAL A 150 -21.77 -17.08 -15.57
C VAL A 150 -22.99 -17.95 -15.26
N GLU A 151 -23.42 -18.76 -16.25
CA GLU A 151 -24.56 -19.66 -16.10
C GLU A 151 -24.31 -20.73 -15.01
N ALA A 152 -25.35 -21.01 -14.21
CA ALA A 152 -25.31 -22.06 -13.21
C ALA A 152 -24.97 -23.41 -13.87
N ARG A 153 -24.09 -24.21 -13.24
CA ARG A 153 -23.62 -25.52 -13.73
C ARG A 153 -22.72 -25.48 -14.98
N SER A 154 -22.27 -24.30 -15.42
CA SER A 154 -21.34 -24.17 -16.54
C SER A 154 -19.92 -24.66 -16.20
N PRO A 155 -19.20 -25.35 -17.13
CA PRO A 155 -17.79 -25.71 -16.93
C PRO A 155 -16.88 -24.49 -16.77
N LYS A 156 -17.33 -23.29 -17.15
CA LYS A 156 -16.61 -22.01 -16.98
C LYS A 156 -16.26 -21.71 -15.51
N MET A 157 -17.02 -22.26 -14.56
CA MET A 157 -16.74 -22.11 -13.12
C MET A 157 -15.37 -22.67 -12.71
N TRP A 158 -14.85 -23.68 -13.43
CA TRP A 158 -13.52 -24.21 -13.19
C TRP A 158 -12.42 -23.17 -13.43
N ALA A 159 -12.60 -22.25 -14.38
CA ALA A 159 -11.63 -21.18 -14.62
C ALA A 159 -11.51 -20.25 -13.41
N HIS A 160 -12.62 -19.92 -12.75
CA HIS A 160 -12.60 -19.15 -11.50
C HIS A 160 -11.94 -19.91 -10.36
N LEU A 161 -12.20 -21.22 -10.25
CA LEU A 161 -11.58 -22.08 -9.25
C LEU A 161 -10.06 -22.16 -9.46
N VAL A 162 -9.59 -22.38 -10.68
CA VAL A 162 -8.14 -22.39 -10.97
C VAL A 162 -7.53 -21.01 -10.73
N SER A 163 -8.22 -19.94 -11.13
CA SER A 163 -7.76 -18.56 -10.94
C SER A 163 -7.57 -18.23 -9.45
N ILE A 164 -8.51 -18.56 -8.57
CA ILE A 164 -8.35 -18.26 -7.14
C ILE A 164 -7.20 -19.05 -6.50
N HIS A 165 -7.00 -20.31 -6.87
CA HIS A 165 -5.86 -21.10 -6.39
C HIS A 165 -4.54 -20.49 -6.86
N PHE A 166 -4.46 -20.06 -8.12
CA PHE A 166 -3.30 -19.33 -8.64
C PHE A 166 -3.05 -18.03 -7.86
N VAL A 167 -4.08 -17.20 -7.65
CA VAL A 167 -3.97 -15.94 -6.91
C VAL A 167 -3.45 -16.18 -5.49
N VAL A 168 -4.00 -17.17 -4.78
CA VAL A 168 -3.60 -17.51 -3.40
C VAL A 168 -2.15 -18.00 -3.38
N LEU A 169 -1.80 -18.99 -4.21
CA LEU A 169 -0.44 -19.55 -4.24
C LEU A 169 0.59 -18.48 -4.63
N PHE A 170 0.29 -17.65 -5.63
CA PHE A 170 1.16 -16.57 -6.05
C PHE A 170 1.34 -15.52 -4.95
N THR A 171 0.27 -15.12 -4.28
CA THR A 171 0.32 -14.15 -3.18
C THR A 171 1.17 -14.68 -2.02
N LEU A 172 0.95 -15.94 -1.61
CA LEU A 172 1.72 -16.57 -0.54
C LEU A 172 3.20 -16.72 -0.90
N TRP A 173 3.49 -17.15 -2.14
CA TRP A 173 4.86 -17.25 -2.64
C TRP A 173 5.58 -15.90 -2.67
N LEU A 174 4.92 -14.87 -3.21
CA LEU A 174 5.49 -13.52 -3.29
C LEU A 174 5.67 -12.91 -1.89
N LEU A 175 4.72 -13.15 -0.98
CA LEU A 175 4.80 -12.71 0.41
C LEU A 175 5.94 -13.38 1.16
N ASP A 176 6.10 -14.71 1.06
CA ASP A 176 7.19 -15.43 1.72
C ASP A 176 8.55 -14.94 1.20
N ARG A 177 8.70 -14.82 -0.12
CA ARG A 177 9.91 -14.26 -0.73
C ARG A 177 10.23 -12.88 -0.17
N PHE A 178 9.25 -11.98 -0.21
CA PHE A 178 9.43 -10.61 0.24
C PHE A 178 9.76 -10.53 1.73
N ASN A 179 9.08 -11.34 2.56
CA ASN A 179 9.31 -11.37 4.00
C ASN A 179 10.72 -11.87 4.33
N ARG A 180 11.19 -12.95 3.66
CA ARG A 180 12.57 -13.46 3.84
C ARG A 180 13.61 -12.41 3.48
N GLU A 181 13.46 -11.74 2.35
CA GLU A 181 14.40 -10.68 1.94
C GLU A 181 14.37 -9.49 2.91
N SER A 182 13.19 -9.13 3.43
CA SER A 182 13.01 -8.02 4.39
C SER A 182 13.63 -8.33 5.76
N VAL A 183 13.47 -9.56 6.25
CA VAL A 183 14.11 -10.04 7.47
C VAL A 183 15.63 -10.06 7.30
N LEU A 184 16.12 -10.56 6.16
CA LEU A 184 17.54 -10.59 5.86
C LEU A 184 18.14 -9.17 5.88
N LEU A 185 17.49 -8.21 5.23
CA LEU A 185 17.93 -6.81 5.21
C LEU A 185 17.99 -6.23 6.63
N ARG A 186 16.98 -6.52 7.47
CA ARG A 186 16.96 -6.09 8.87
C ARG A 186 18.09 -6.72 9.69
N LEU A 187 18.36 -8.01 9.48
CA LEU A 187 19.47 -8.70 10.14
C LEU A 187 20.82 -8.13 9.73
N MET A 188 21.04 -7.86 8.43
CA MET A 188 22.25 -7.21 7.93
C MET A 188 22.43 -5.81 8.53
N PHE A 189 21.35 -5.02 8.58
CA PHE A 189 21.39 -3.68 9.15
C PHE A 189 21.70 -3.69 10.65
N LEU A 190 21.10 -4.61 11.41
CA LEU A 190 21.36 -4.75 12.84
C LEU A 190 22.77 -5.27 13.12
N GLY A 191 23.26 -6.21 12.29
CA GLY A 191 24.61 -6.75 12.41
C GLY A 191 25.72 -5.75 12.05
N ASN A 192 25.47 -4.86 11.09
CA ASN A 192 26.43 -3.83 10.65
C ASN A 192 26.21 -2.45 11.32
N GLY A 193 25.16 -2.32 12.14
CA GLY A 193 24.82 -1.08 12.82
C GLY A 193 25.89 -0.66 13.83
N LYS A 194 26.13 0.65 13.97
CA LYS A 194 27.01 1.19 15.02
C LYS A 194 26.42 0.82 16.38
N ARG A 195 27.27 0.32 17.30
CA ARG A 195 26.90 0.06 18.70
C ARG A 195 26.51 1.39 19.37
N GLY A 196 25.21 1.67 19.39
CA GLY A 196 24.64 2.87 20.00
C GLY A 196 24.06 2.60 21.39
N GLY A 197 23.67 3.66 22.09
CA GLY A 197 22.98 3.57 23.38
C GLY A 197 21.83 2.55 23.40
N PRO A 198 20.95 2.46 22.39
CA PRO A 198 19.85 1.48 22.38
C PRO A 198 20.28 0.01 22.41
N SER A 199 21.51 -0.32 21.98
CA SER A 199 22.02 -1.69 22.04
C SER A 199 22.55 -2.10 23.42
N HIS A 200 22.76 -1.13 24.31
CA HIS A 200 23.31 -1.32 25.66
C HIS A 200 22.37 -0.85 26.79
N THR A 201 21.20 -0.31 26.43
CA THR A 201 20.20 0.16 27.39
C THR A 201 19.00 -0.76 27.38
N VAL A 202 18.64 -1.28 28.55
CA VAL A 202 17.41 -2.05 28.77
C VAL A 202 16.42 -1.16 29.50
N LEU A 203 15.21 -1.02 28.95
CA LEU A 203 14.11 -0.37 29.67
C LEU A 203 13.54 -1.38 30.66
N VAL A 204 13.73 -1.13 31.95
CA VAL A 204 13.10 -1.91 33.02
C VAL A 204 11.78 -1.25 33.39
N THR A 205 10.67 -1.96 33.18
CA THR A 205 9.34 -1.57 33.62
C THR A 205 8.93 -2.36 34.86
N ASP A 206 7.92 -1.89 35.60
CA ASP A 206 7.35 -2.55 36.78
C ASP A 206 8.33 -2.79 37.94
N ILE A 207 9.01 -1.72 38.35
CA ILE A 207 9.80 -1.74 39.59
C ILE A 207 8.81 -1.87 40.77
N PRO A 208 8.93 -2.91 41.61
CA PRO A 208 8.03 -3.10 42.74
C PRO A 208 8.10 -1.89 43.68
N ALA A 209 6.95 -1.47 44.21
CA ALA A 209 6.90 -0.40 45.20
C ALA A 209 7.80 -0.76 46.39
N VAL A 210 8.65 0.19 46.79
CA VAL A 210 9.58 0.04 47.91
C VAL A 210 8.77 -0.23 49.19
N SER A 211 9.02 -1.36 49.87
CA SER A 211 8.36 -1.62 51.16
C SER A 211 8.85 -0.58 52.19
N GLU A 212 7.94 -0.03 53.00
CA GLU A 212 8.26 0.98 54.03
C GLU A 212 9.44 0.55 54.94
N ALA A 213 9.60 -0.76 55.17
CA ALA A 213 10.70 -1.33 55.95
C ALA A 213 12.10 -0.99 55.38
N SER A 214 12.24 -0.86 54.07
CA SER A 214 13.52 -0.50 53.44
C SER A 214 13.82 1.00 53.47
N LEU A 215 12.79 1.86 53.54
CA LEU A 215 12.93 3.30 53.78
C LEU A 215 13.30 3.58 55.25
N ASP A 216 12.71 2.84 56.18
CA ASP A 216 13.03 2.92 57.61
C ASP A 216 14.46 2.48 57.94
N LEU A 217 14.95 1.42 57.29
CA LEU A 217 16.34 0.98 57.42
C LEU A 217 17.33 2.03 56.89
N TRP A 218 17.03 2.65 55.75
CA TRP A 218 17.83 3.73 55.19
C TRP A 218 17.87 4.97 56.11
N ASN A 219 16.71 5.37 56.66
CA ASN A 219 16.64 6.48 57.61
C ASN A 219 17.39 6.18 58.91
N ARG A 220 17.27 4.95 59.45
CA ARG A 220 18.01 4.51 60.64
C ARG A 220 19.52 4.50 60.42
N MET A 221 20.01 4.06 59.26
CA MET A 221 21.42 4.11 58.92
C MET A 221 21.96 5.55 58.82
N MET A 222 21.19 6.48 58.25
CA MET A 222 21.58 7.89 58.20
C MET A 222 21.61 8.56 59.58
N THR A 223 20.73 8.17 60.51
CA THR A 223 20.74 8.69 61.88
C THR A 223 21.87 8.15 62.76
N LEU A 224 22.38 6.95 62.48
CA LEU A 224 23.50 6.35 63.23
C LEU A 224 24.89 6.86 62.79
N SER A 225 24.95 7.62 61.69
CA SER A 225 26.17 8.23 61.15
C SER A 225 26.42 9.66 61.65
N ARG A 226 25.59 10.19 62.56
CA ARG A 226 25.78 11.47 63.26
C ARG A 226 26.06 11.21 64.73
#